data_AF-A0A1X2HXW0-F1
#
_entry.id   AF-A0A1X2HXW0-F1
#
_cell.length_a   1.000
_cell.length_b   1.000
_cell.length_c   1.000
_cell.angle_alpha   90.00
_cell.angle_beta   90.00
_cell.angle_gamma   90.00
#
_symmetry.space_group_name_H-M   'P 1'
#
loop_
_entity.id
_entity.type
_entity.pdbx_description
1 polymer ?
#
loop_
_entity_poly.entity_id
_entity_poly.type
_entity_poly.pdbx_seq_one_letter_code
_entity_poly.pdbx_strand_id
1 'polypeptide(L)'
;SFFFNMKGPLNKRLLFLYFWAAKSSMTQIELFTGLAPVTIRSMRSNLYYALEESLDESSVEIGGYDANGERIIVEVDESKFGKVKYHRGHPVEGVWVVGGVEKTADRKMFVSTVENRNGWTMKDLIIRFVKPGSI
;
A
#
# COMPACT_ATOMS: atom_id res chain seq x y z
N SER A 1 -14.53 4.17 11.48
CA SER A 1 -14.04 5.49 11.96
C SER A 1 -12.79 5.35 12.82
N PHE A 2 -11.71 6.04 12.47
CA PHE A 2 -10.37 5.94 13.09
C PHE A 2 -10.37 6.06 14.62
N PHE A 3 -11.14 7.00 15.18
CA PHE A 3 -11.13 7.28 16.62
C PHE A 3 -12.04 6.36 17.45
N PHE A 4 -12.80 5.48 16.81
CA PHE A 4 -13.81 4.67 17.47
C PHE A 4 -13.17 3.69 18.47
N ASN A 5 -13.67 3.69 19.72
CA ASN A 5 -13.26 2.81 20.82
C ASN A 5 -11.75 2.82 21.16
N MET A 6 -11.00 3.82 20.72
CA MET A 6 -9.60 3.96 21.08
C MET A 6 -9.47 4.46 22.52
N LYS A 7 -8.58 3.82 23.30
CA LYS A 7 -8.25 4.22 24.68
C LYS A 7 -7.14 5.29 24.69
N GLY A 8 -7.17 6.20 25.67
CA GLY A 8 -6.12 7.21 25.90
C GLY A 8 -6.51 8.66 25.56
N PRO A 9 -5.62 9.64 25.72
CA PRO A 9 -5.94 11.06 25.50
C PRO A 9 -6.10 11.43 24.01
N LEU A 10 -7.13 12.23 23.66
CA LEU A 10 -7.39 12.66 22.28
C LEU A 10 -6.25 13.52 21.70
N ASN A 11 -5.69 14.42 22.50
CA ASN A 11 -4.58 15.30 22.09
C ASN A 11 -3.36 14.50 21.59
N LYS A 12 -3.00 13.41 22.26
CA LYS A 12 -1.90 12.54 21.82
C LYS A 12 -2.20 11.85 20.49
N ARG A 13 -3.47 11.55 20.20
CA ARG A 13 -3.89 10.94 18.94
C ARG A 13 -3.86 11.92 17.77
N LEU A 14 -4.33 13.15 18.01
CA LEU A 14 -4.21 14.22 17.03
C LEU A 14 -2.76 14.54 16.73
N LEU A 15 -1.90 14.54 17.76
CA LEU A 15 -0.47 14.72 17.61
C LEU A 15 0.19 13.60 16.79
N PHE A 16 -0.22 12.34 17.01
CA PHE A 16 0.19 11.22 16.15
C PHE A 16 -0.18 11.47 14.68
N LEU A 17 -1.44 11.85 14.40
CA LEU A 17 -1.90 12.11 13.03
C LEU A 17 -1.11 13.25 12.37
N TYR A 18 -0.85 14.33 13.12
CA TYR A 18 -0.04 15.45 12.67
C TYR A 18 1.36 14.99 12.25
N PHE A 19 2.08 14.27 13.12
CA PHE A 19 3.44 13.82 12.81
C PHE A 19 3.49 12.74 11.71
N TRP A 20 2.47 11.88 11.64
CA TRP A 20 2.33 10.93 10.54
C TRP A 20 2.15 11.65 9.19
N ALA A 21 1.25 12.65 9.13
CA ALA A 21 1.03 13.47 7.94
C ALA A 21 2.29 14.26 7.55
N ALA A 22 3.07 14.70 8.54
CA ALA A 22 4.37 15.35 8.35
C ALA A 22 5.51 14.38 7.97
N LYS A 23 5.22 13.10 7.69
CA LYS A 23 6.20 12.06 7.33
C LYS A 23 7.32 11.88 8.35
N SER A 24 7.03 12.10 9.63
CA SER A 24 8.00 11.88 10.71
C SER A 24 8.29 10.39 10.89
N SER A 25 9.52 10.06 11.30
CA SER A 25 9.88 8.67 11.58
C SER A 25 9.13 8.12 12.79
N MET A 26 8.98 6.80 12.86
CA MET A 26 8.29 6.13 13.97
C MET A 26 8.92 6.47 15.33
N THR A 27 10.25 6.53 15.37
CA THR A 27 11.02 6.90 16.58
C THR A 27 10.73 8.33 17.02
N GLN A 28 10.61 9.27 16.08
CA GLN A 28 10.24 10.65 16.38
C GLN A 28 8.79 10.74 16.89
N ILE A 29 7.86 10.03 16.24
CA ILE A 29 6.46 9.99 16.68
C ILE A 29 6.36 9.45 18.10
N GLU A 30 7.11 8.40 18.42
CA GLU A 30 7.18 7.83 19.77
C GLU A 30 7.70 8.84 20.79
N LEU A 31 8.83 9.48 20.50
CA LEU A 31 9.43 10.49 21.35
C LEU A 31 8.47 11.66 21.62
N PHE A 32 7.83 12.21 20.58
CA PHE A 32 7.00 13.41 20.73
C PHE A 32 5.62 13.14 21.32
N THR A 33 5.02 11.98 21.04
CA THR A 33 3.69 11.64 21.60
C THR A 33 3.79 11.05 23.01
N GLY A 34 4.95 10.47 23.36
CA GLY A 34 5.14 9.72 24.60
C GLY A 34 4.13 8.58 24.74
N LEU A 35 3.71 7.98 23.61
CA LEU A 35 2.85 6.81 23.57
C LEU A 35 3.72 5.55 23.49
N ALA A 36 3.25 4.44 24.05
CA ALA A 36 3.96 3.19 23.94
C ALA A 36 4.03 2.72 22.46
N PRO A 37 5.13 2.10 22.01
CA PRO A 37 5.28 1.63 20.63
C PRO A 37 4.12 0.74 20.15
N VAL A 38 3.58 -0.09 21.04
CA VAL A 38 2.42 -0.96 20.76
C VAL A 38 1.17 -0.16 20.40
N THR A 39 0.94 0.95 21.09
CA THR A 39 -0.18 1.85 20.82
C THR A 39 0.03 2.50 19.47
N ILE A 40 1.20 3.06 19.19
CA ILE A 40 1.50 3.74 17.92
C ILE A 40 1.34 2.79 16.73
N ARG A 41 1.78 1.52 16.85
CA ARG A 41 1.55 0.50 15.82
C ARG A 41 0.07 0.26 15.57
N SER A 42 -0.73 0.10 16.62
CA SER A 42 -2.18 -0.08 16.50
C SER A 42 -2.86 1.15 15.88
N MET A 43 -2.45 2.36 16.28
CA MET A 43 -2.93 3.60 15.67
C MET A 43 -2.62 3.64 14.18
N ARG A 44 -1.39 3.31 13.79
CA ARG A 44 -1.00 3.26 12.37
C ARG A 44 -1.84 2.26 11.58
N SER A 45 -2.06 1.06 12.12
CA SER A 45 -2.93 0.07 11.47
C SER A 45 -4.35 0.59 11.28
N ASN A 46 -4.96 1.16 12.32
CA ASN A 46 -6.30 1.75 12.23
C ASN A 46 -6.37 2.90 11.22
N LEU A 47 -5.29 3.68 11.10
CA LEU A 47 -5.21 4.77 10.12
C LEU A 47 -5.22 4.21 8.70
N TYR A 48 -4.41 3.19 8.43
CA TYR A 48 -4.39 2.56 7.10
C TYR A 48 -5.74 1.91 6.75
N TYR A 49 -6.41 1.23 7.70
CA TYR A 49 -7.75 0.71 7.46
C TYR A 49 -8.77 1.80 7.14
N ALA A 50 -8.73 2.93 7.86
CA ALA A 50 -9.62 4.05 7.60
C ALA A 50 -9.33 4.73 6.25
N LEU A 51 -8.06 4.78 5.84
CA LEU A 51 -7.67 5.27 4.52
C LEU A 51 -8.14 4.31 3.42
N GLU A 52 -7.96 3.01 3.60
CA GLU A 52 -8.41 1.97 2.67
C GLU A 52 -9.92 2.01 2.46
N GLU A 53 -10.71 2.12 3.54
CA GLU A 53 -12.18 2.26 3.48
C GLU A 53 -12.62 3.52 2.70
N SER A 54 -11.77 4.55 2.63
CA SER A 54 -12.06 5.78 1.91
C SER A 54 -11.64 5.77 0.43
N LEU A 55 -10.93 4.74 -0.03
CA LEU A 55 -10.52 4.60 -1.43
C LEU A 55 -11.64 3.95 -2.25
N ASP A 56 -12.03 4.60 -3.35
CA ASP A 56 -12.91 3.99 -4.36
C ASP A 56 -12.11 3.08 -5.28
N GLU A 57 -12.67 1.98 -5.78
CA GLU A 57 -11.95 1.06 -6.67
C GLU A 57 -11.41 1.76 -7.93
N SER A 58 -12.15 2.73 -8.48
CA SER A 58 -11.71 3.52 -9.65
C SER A 58 -10.50 4.42 -9.34
N SER A 59 -10.25 4.73 -8.07
CA SER A 59 -9.08 5.50 -7.65
C SER A 59 -7.78 4.71 -7.66
N VAL A 60 -7.86 3.38 -7.84
CA VAL A 60 -6.72 2.45 -7.79
C VAL A 60 -6.25 2.03 -9.19
N GLU A 61 -7.01 2.33 -10.24
CA GLU A 61 -6.60 2.07 -11.63
C GLU A 61 -5.43 2.96 -12.06
N ILE A 62 -4.47 2.36 -12.77
CA ILE A 62 -3.30 3.06 -13.33
C ILE A 62 -3.22 2.94 -14.86
N GLY A 63 -2.46 3.83 -15.48
CA GLY A 63 -2.32 3.91 -16.93
C GLY A 63 -3.33 4.86 -17.59
N GLY A 64 -3.61 4.63 -18.87
CA GLY A 64 -4.48 5.44 -19.71
C GLY A 64 -3.69 6.45 -20.54
N TYR A 65 -4.15 7.69 -20.54
CA TYR A 65 -3.51 8.79 -21.25
C TYR A 65 -3.17 9.91 -20.28
N ASP A 66 -2.04 10.57 -20.51
CA ASP A 66 -1.63 11.74 -19.75
C ASP A 66 -2.43 12.99 -20.17
N ALA A 67 -2.09 14.15 -19.59
CA ALA A 67 -2.76 15.41 -19.90
C ALA A 67 -2.55 15.89 -21.36
N ASN A 68 -1.54 15.36 -22.05
CA ASN A 68 -1.23 15.68 -23.44
C ASN A 68 -1.85 14.68 -24.43
N GLY A 69 -2.54 13.65 -23.93
CA GLY A 69 -3.08 12.56 -24.74
C GLY A 69 -2.04 11.51 -25.13
N GLU A 70 -0.88 11.48 -24.49
CA GLU A 70 0.13 10.43 -24.68
C GLU A 70 -0.19 9.21 -23.82
N ARG A 71 0.06 8.03 -24.38
CA ARG A 71 -0.17 6.75 -23.69
C ARG A 71 0.73 6.61 -22.47
N ILE A 72 0.15 6.30 -21.31
CA ILE A 72 0.87 5.90 -20.11
C ILE A 72 1.11 4.39 -20.18
N ILE A 73 2.39 3.99 -20.19
CA ILE A 73 2.79 2.58 -20.17
C ILE A 73 2.85 2.08 -18.73
N VAL A 74 2.27 0.90 -18.48
CA VAL A 74 2.31 0.22 -17.18
C VAL A 74 3.15 -1.05 -17.31
N GLU A 75 4.20 -1.15 -16.49
CA GLU A 75 5.01 -2.36 -16.36
C GLU A 75 4.41 -3.22 -15.24
N VAL A 76 4.05 -4.47 -15.53
CA VAL A 76 3.44 -5.42 -14.58
C VAL A 76 4.44 -6.53 -14.27
N ASP A 77 4.61 -6.86 -12.99
CA ASP A 77 5.52 -7.91 -12.54
C ASP A 77 4.94 -8.72 -11.37
N GLU A 78 5.46 -9.93 -11.16
CA GLU A 78 5.10 -10.81 -10.06
C GLU A 78 6.32 -11.16 -9.18
N SER A 79 6.14 -11.19 -7.87
CA SER A 79 7.19 -11.52 -6.92
C SER A 79 6.64 -12.30 -5.74
N LYS A 80 7.39 -13.30 -5.27
CA LYS A 80 7.01 -14.09 -4.09
C LYS A 80 7.67 -13.52 -2.83
N PHE A 81 6.86 -12.99 -1.92
CA PHE A 81 7.32 -12.38 -0.67
C PHE A 81 7.23 -13.36 0.50
N GLY A 82 8.28 -13.43 1.30
CA GLY A 82 8.27 -14.16 2.57
C GLY A 82 9.67 -14.34 3.13
N LYS A 83 9.81 -15.17 4.16
CA LYS A 83 11.09 -15.37 4.83
C LYS A 83 11.97 -16.37 4.08
N VAL A 84 13.19 -15.95 3.76
CA VAL A 84 14.26 -16.87 3.38
C VAL A 84 14.88 -17.41 4.65
N LYS A 85 14.96 -18.74 4.82
CA LYS A 85 15.71 -19.34 5.93
C LYS A 85 17.19 -18.99 5.77
N TYR A 86 17.77 -18.26 6.72
CA TYR A 86 19.19 -17.84 6.73
C TYR A 86 19.66 -16.97 5.55
N HIS A 87 18.78 -16.23 4.87
CA HIS A 87 19.13 -15.39 3.69
C HIS A 87 19.89 -16.15 2.57
N ARG A 88 19.76 -17.49 2.50
CA ARG A 88 20.40 -18.35 1.49
C ARG A 88 19.38 -19.32 0.89
N GLY A 89 19.35 -19.43 -0.44
CA GLY A 89 18.62 -20.48 -1.18
C GLY A 89 17.23 -20.09 -1.73
N HIS A 90 16.58 -21.08 -2.36
CA HIS A 90 15.23 -21.11 -2.97
C HIS A 90 14.31 -22.01 -2.12
N PRO A 91 12.97 -21.98 -2.26
CA PRO A 91 12.02 -20.89 -2.28
C PRO A 91 11.46 -20.59 -0.88
N VAL A 92 10.82 -19.45 -0.83
CA VAL A 92 10.20 -18.82 0.32
C VAL A 92 8.79 -19.37 0.55
N GLU A 93 8.50 -19.84 1.76
CA GLU A 93 7.11 -19.93 2.25
C GLU A 93 6.59 -18.49 2.39
N GLY A 94 5.57 -18.15 1.61
CA GLY A 94 5.28 -16.75 1.36
C GLY A 94 4.10 -16.49 0.44
N VAL A 95 3.74 -15.23 0.35
CA VAL A 95 2.60 -14.69 -0.37
C VAL A 95 3.06 -14.24 -1.76
N TRP A 96 2.31 -14.62 -2.80
CA TRP A 96 2.52 -14.04 -4.12
C TRP A 96 2.00 -12.62 -4.14
N VAL A 97 2.79 -11.71 -4.68
CA VAL A 97 2.44 -10.32 -4.86
C VAL A 97 2.57 -10.00 -6.34
N VAL A 98 1.53 -9.41 -6.89
CA VAL A 98 1.49 -8.89 -8.25
C VAL A 98 1.38 -7.39 -8.15
N GLY A 99 2.17 -6.67 -8.94
CA GLY A 99 2.10 -5.22 -8.97
C GLY A 99 2.31 -4.68 -10.37
N GLY A 100 1.81 -3.47 -10.59
CA GLY A 100 2.08 -2.72 -11.80
C GLY A 100 2.50 -1.31 -11.47
N VAL A 101 3.41 -0.74 -12.25
CA VAL A 101 3.91 0.63 -12.08
C VAL A 101 3.85 1.39 -13.40
N GLU A 102 3.37 2.63 -13.35
CA GLU A 102 3.42 3.54 -14.48
C GLU A 102 4.86 3.95 -14.78
N LYS A 103 5.21 3.96 -16.06
CA LYS A 103 6.49 4.45 -16.56
C LYS A 103 6.48 5.98 -16.69
N THR A 104 6.11 6.64 -15.60
CA THR A 104 6.01 8.11 -15.46
C THR A 104 6.92 8.59 -14.34
N ALA A 105 7.09 9.91 -14.20
CA ALA A 105 7.83 10.49 -13.08
C ALA A 105 7.14 10.21 -11.73
N ASP A 106 5.80 10.17 -11.71
CA ASP A 106 5.00 9.94 -10.50
C ASP A 106 5.02 8.48 -10.03
N ARG A 107 5.28 7.54 -10.96
CA ARG A 107 5.37 6.10 -10.68
C ARG A 107 4.19 5.55 -9.89
N LYS A 108 2.96 5.96 -10.25
CA LYS A 108 1.76 5.39 -9.64
C LYS A 108 1.77 3.88 -9.82
N MET A 109 1.34 3.16 -8.80
CA MET A 109 1.40 1.71 -8.81
C MET A 109 0.20 1.09 -8.09
N PHE A 110 -0.15 -0.12 -8.48
CA PHE A 110 -0.98 -1.02 -7.68
C PHE A 110 -0.14 -2.20 -7.21
N VAL A 111 -0.53 -2.76 -6.07
CA VAL A 111 0.08 -3.97 -5.50
C VAL A 111 -1.04 -4.81 -4.91
N SER A 112 -1.10 -6.08 -5.27
CA SER A 112 -2.12 -7.02 -4.79
C SER A 112 -1.49 -8.35 -4.41
N THR A 113 -1.91 -8.89 -3.27
CA THR A 113 -1.54 -10.23 -2.83
C THR A 113 -2.47 -11.26 -3.45
N VAL A 114 -1.92 -12.35 -3.96
CA VAL A 114 -2.70 -13.44 -4.57
C VAL A 114 -2.35 -14.78 -3.93
N GLU A 115 -3.35 -15.65 -3.78
CA GLU A 115 -3.12 -17.02 -3.32
C GLU A 115 -2.50 -17.88 -4.42
N ASN A 116 -3.00 -17.74 -5.65
CA ASN A 116 -2.58 -18.53 -6.82
C ASN A 116 -2.22 -17.62 -7.99
N ARG A 117 -1.00 -17.74 -8.52
CA ARG A 117 -0.51 -16.98 -9.69
C ARG A 117 -0.89 -17.63 -11.04
N ASN A 118 -2.13 -18.05 -11.19
CA ASN A 118 -2.56 -18.62 -12.48
C ASN A 118 -2.88 -17.49 -13.49
N GLY A 119 -2.93 -17.83 -14.78
CA GLY A 119 -3.19 -16.85 -15.84
C GLY A 119 -4.54 -16.13 -15.69
N TRP A 120 -5.54 -16.75 -15.06
CA TRP A 120 -6.83 -16.11 -14.79
C TRP A 120 -6.70 -15.01 -13.75
N THR A 121 -6.05 -15.28 -12.62
CA THR A 121 -5.79 -14.29 -11.57
C THR A 121 -4.97 -13.13 -12.11
N MET A 122 -3.94 -13.39 -12.92
CA MET A 122 -3.14 -12.33 -13.55
C MET A 122 -3.98 -11.47 -14.49
N LYS A 123 -4.81 -12.10 -15.33
CA LYS A 123 -5.70 -11.39 -16.26
C LYS A 123 -6.74 -10.55 -15.52
N ASP A 124 -7.34 -11.09 -14.46
CA ASP A 124 -8.33 -10.40 -13.64
C ASP A 124 -7.73 -9.15 -12.99
N LEU A 125 -6.54 -9.26 -12.39
CA LEU A 125 -5.82 -8.11 -11.82
C LEU A 125 -5.50 -7.06 -12.88
N ILE A 126 -5.02 -7.45 -14.06
CA ILE A 126 -4.73 -6.53 -15.14
C ILE A 126 -6.00 -5.77 -15.57
N ILE A 127 -7.11 -6.49 -15.77
CA ILE A 127 -8.38 -5.87 -16.17
C ILE A 127 -8.90 -4.91 -15.10
N ARG A 128 -8.71 -5.26 -13.82
CA ARG A 128 -9.18 -4.45 -12.69
C ARG A 128 -8.34 -3.21 -12.43
N PHE A 129 -7.03 -3.27 -12.63
CA PHE A 129 -6.11 -2.23 -12.17
C PHE A 129 -5.39 -1.49 -13.30
N VAL A 130 -5.43 -1.97 -14.55
CA VAL A 130 -4.71 -1.36 -15.66
C VAL A 130 -5.69 -0.92 -16.74
N LYS A 131 -5.69 0.38 -17.04
CA LYS A 131 -6.59 0.94 -18.05
C LYS A 131 -6.30 0.34 -19.44
N PRO A 132 -7.34 0.13 -20.27
CA PRO A 132 -7.18 -0.44 -21.60
C PRO A 132 -6.16 0.32 -22.44
N GLY A 133 -5.33 -0.44 -23.15
CA GLY A 133 -4.30 0.14 -24.00
C GLY A 133 -3.13 0.75 -23.23
N SER A 134 -2.84 0.31 -21.99
CA SER A 134 -1.68 0.79 -21.21
C SER A 134 -0.52 -0.22 -21.05
N ILE A 135 -0.71 -1.47 -21.48
CA ILE A 135 0.32 -2.53 -21.50
C ILE A 135 0.98 -2.56 -22.87
#